data_AF-A0A1G6B1E0-F1
#
_entry.id   AF-A0A1G6B1E0-F1
#
_cell.length_a   1.000
_cell.length_b   1.000
_cell.length_c   1.000
_cell.angle_alpha   90.00
_cell.angle_beta   90.00
_cell.angle_gamma   90.00
#
_symmetry.space_group_name_H-M   'P 1'
#
loop_
_entity.id
_entity.type
_entity.pdbx_description
1 polymer ?
#
loop_
_entity_poly.entity_id
_entity_poly.type
_entity_poly.pdbx_seq_one_letter_code
_entity_poly.pdbx_strand_id
1 'polypeptide(L)'
;MDYISDPLPSVVSRPEKLRNGLVWYAAVLPGMGLFLERFALNKYLGFLVWGLILIVRPLCCLADIRMLNKRGIMSCSGWFALVPTVYLFKRCLKLRQNTAIAVVCLICLSYGIIGNGFVSGMFVDDERIMNAVRNESITSVTELKGEKVSGSLAEAIESSLDRPEWTVTANGDVRTVTVSGKTKSGGEQVSLVFKVTYDGYTYTEFKLEKVLRDNSELEGDDRKELLKALLISNPDG
;
A
#
# COMPACT_ATOMS: atom_id res chain seq x y z
N MET A 1 8.41 -67.62 37.87
CA MET A 1 8.05 -66.91 36.63
C MET A 1 8.30 -65.45 36.89
N ASP A 2 9.51 -65.01 36.58
CA ASP A 2 9.92 -63.63 36.77
C ASP A 2 9.27 -62.78 35.67
N TYR A 3 8.44 -61.82 36.07
CA TYR A 3 7.95 -60.79 35.18
C TYR A 3 9.14 -59.90 34.81
N ILE A 4 9.69 -60.13 33.62
CA ILE A 4 10.58 -59.19 32.95
C ILE A 4 9.73 -57.95 32.67
N SER A 5 9.88 -56.94 33.53
CA SER A 5 9.37 -55.60 33.25
C SER A 5 10.18 -55.04 32.09
N ASP A 6 9.57 -55.00 30.91
CA ASP A 6 10.11 -54.22 29.80
C ASP A 6 10.42 -52.80 30.31
N PRO A 7 11.63 -52.28 30.11
CA PRO A 7 11.94 -50.91 30.50
C PRO A 7 11.00 -49.98 29.73
N LEU A 8 10.22 -49.19 30.48
CA LEU A 8 9.45 -48.08 29.95
C LEU A 8 10.34 -47.29 28.97
N PRO A 9 9.86 -46.97 27.75
CA PRO A 9 10.66 -46.24 26.78
C PRO A 9 11.21 -45.00 27.45
N SER A 10 12.54 -44.91 27.45
CA SER A 10 13.31 -43.86 28.08
C SER A 10 12.65 -42.52 27.84
N VAL A 11 12.35 -41.79 28.93
CA VAL A 11 11.86 -40.42 28.92
C VAL A 11 12.65 -39.66 27.86
N VAL A 12 11.99 -39.38 26.74
CA VAL A 12 12.53 -38.58 25.65
C VAL A 12 13.06 -37.31 26.30
N SER A 13 14.38 -37.17 26.25
CA SER A 13 15.12 -35.96 26.59
C SER A 13 14.28 -34.75 26.25
N ARG A 14 14.15 -33.79 27.18
CA ARG A 14 13.46 -32.49 27.00
C ARG A 14 13.48 -32.10 25.52
N PRO A 15 12.32 -31.80 24.88
CA PRO A 15 12.31 -31.50 23.46
C PRO A 15 13.31 -30.38 23.22
N GLU A 16 14.39 -30.73 22.51
CA GLU A 16 15.40 -29.78 22.05
C GLU A 16 14.63 -28.60 21.44
N LYS A 17 14.86 -27.38 21.95
CA LYS A 17 14.01 -26.21 21.67
C LYS A 17 13.84 -26.08 20.15
N LEU A 18 12.69 -26.51 19.64
CA LEU A 18 12.41 -26.58 18.21
C LEU A 18 12.62 -25.20 17.59
N ARG A 19 13.49 -25.12 16.58
CA ARG A 19 13.81 -23.85 15.93
C ARG A 19 12.62 -23.39 15.09
N ASN A 20 11.82 -22.49 15.65
CA ASN A 20 10.62 -21.97 15.01
C ASN A 20 10.88 -20.79 14.05
N GLY A 21 12.14 -20.47 13.72
CA GLY A 21 12.48 -19.29 12.91
C GLY A 21 11.79 -19.27 11.53
N LEU A 22 11.79 -20.39 10.81
CA LEU A 22 11.18 -20.49 9.48
C LEU A 22 9.67 -20.32 9.51
N VAL A 23 9.01 -20.89 10.53
CA VAL A 23 7.56 -20.78 10.68
C VAL A 23 7.11 -19.40 11.18
N TRP A 24 7.91 -18.75 12.03
CA TRP A 24 7.70 -17.34 12.38
C TRP A 24 7.88 -16.43 11.16
N TYR A 25 8.93 -16.64 10.37
CA TYR A 25 9.14 -15.88 9.14
C TYR A 25 7.96 -16.04 8.17
N ALA A 26 7.50 -17.28 7.92
CA ALA A 26 6.33 -17.54 7.07
C ALA A 26 5.02 -16.90 7.59
N ALA A 27 4.89 -16.74 8.91
CA ALA A 27 3.74 -16.11 9.54
C ALA A 27 3.72 -14.58 9.36
N VAL A 28 4.87 -13.91 9.53
CA VAL A 28 4.95 -12.43 9.44
C VAL A 28 5.14 -11.92 8.02
N LEU A 29 5.55 -12.78 7.08
CA LEU A 29 5.89 -12.39 5.72
C LEU A 29 4.79 -11.60 4.97
N PRO A 30 3.48 -11.90 5.08
CA PRO A 30 2.44 -11.03 4.50
C PRO A 30 2.46 -9.60 5.06
N GLY A 31 2.73 -9.44 6.35
CA GLY A 31 2.85 -8.12 6.97
C GLY A 31 4.10 -7.38 6.51
N MET A 32 5.23 -8.07 6.37
CA MET A 32 6.44 -7.51 5.73
C MET A 32 6.17 -7.13 4.27
N GLY A 33 5.33 -7.90 3.59
CA GLY A 33 4.90 -7.63 2.22
C GLY A 33 4.30 -6.25 2.05
N LEU A 34 3.32 -5.90 2.89
CA LEU A 34 2.71 -4.58 2.89
C LEU A 34 3.72 -3.46 3.13
N PHE A 35 4.73 -3.68 3.96
CA PHE A 35 5.79 -2.70 4.17
C PHE A 35 6.65 -2.51 2.91
N LEU A 36 7.08 -3.62 2.29
CA LEU A 36 7.87 -3.60 1.06
C LEU A 36 7.08 -3.01 -0.12
N GLU A 37 5.78 -3.26 -0.13
CA GLU A 37 4.84 -2.76 -1.13
C GLU A 37 4.84 -1.23 -1.23
N ARG A 38 5.09 -0.52 -0.13
CA ARG A 38 5.17 0.95 -0.12
C ARG A 38 6.27 1.52 -1.01
N PHE A 39 7.25 0.69 -1.37
CA PHE A 39 8.35 1.07 -2.27
C PHE A 39 8.10 0.65 -3.72
N ALA A 40 6.96 0.02 -4.02
CA ALA A 40 6.58 -0.35 -5.37
C ALA A 40 6.08 0.88 -6.14
N LEU A 41 6.86 1.31 -7.13
CA LEU A 41 6.55 2.48 -7.96
C LEU A 41 5.48 2.23 -9.03
N ASN A 42 5.13 0.97 -9.26
CA ASN A 42 4.13 0.56 -10.26
C ASN A 42 3.54 -0.81 -9.89
N LYS A 43 2.43 -1.16 -10.55
CA LYS A 43 1.76 -2.45 -10.39
C LYS A 43 2.67 -3.66 -10.60
N TYR A 44 3.65 -3.60 -11.50
CA TYR A 44 4.54 -4.73 -11.79
C TYR A 44 5.46 -5.06 -10.61
N LEU A 45 5.99 -4.03 -9.94
CA LEU A 45 6.75 -4.19 -8.69
C LEU A 45 5.86 -4.72 -7.57
N GLY A 46 4.61 -4.24 -7.48
CA GLY A 46 3.61 -4.79 -6.56
C GLY A 46 3.35 -6.28 -6.80
N PHE A 47 3.15 -6.68 -8.05
CA PHE A 47 2.99 -8.09 -8.45
C PHE A 47 4.22 -8.93 -8.08
N LEU A 48 5.42 -8.40 -8.28
CA LEU A 48 6.66 -9.08 -7.91
C LEU A 48 6.73 -9.32 -6.40
N VAL A 49 6.45 -8.31 -5.57
CA VAL A 49 6.45 -8.43 -4.10
C VAL A 49 5.46 -9.50 -3.64
N TRP A 50 4.21 -9.44 -4.10
CA TRP A 50 3.19 -10.41 -3.70
C TRP A 50 3.42 -11.80 -4.27
N GLY A 51 3.92 -11.91 -5.50
CA GLY A 51 4.33 -13.17 -6.09
C GLY A 51 5.44 -13.86 -5.28
N LEU A 52 6.46 -13.10 -4.85
CA LEU A 52 7.52 -13.62 -3.97
C LEU A 52 6.95 -14.09 -2.63
N ILE A 53 6.03 -13.35 -2.02
CA ILE A 53 5.39 -13.77 -0.75
C ILE A 53 4.63 -15.08 -0.92
N LEU A 54 3.86 -15.22 -2.00
CA LEU A 54 3.09 -16.42 -2.31
C LEU A 54 3.98 -17.65 -2.55
N ILE A 55 5.21 -17.47 -3.05
CA ILE A 55 6.18 -18.55 -3.28
C ILE A 55 6.99 -18.86 -2.01
N VAL A 56 7.54 -17.84 -1.36
CA VAL A 56 8.47 -18.00 -0.23
C VAL A 56 7.76 -18.60 0.99
N ARG A 57 6.49 -18.25 1.24
CA ARG A 57 5.76 -18.81 2.40
C ARG A 57 5.63 -20.33 2.33
N PRO A 58 5.12 -20.95 1.24
CA PRO A 58 5.14 -22.40 1.09
C PRO A 58 6.52 -23.02 1.19
N LEU A 59 7.55 -22.39 0.61
CA LEU A 59 8.92 -22.90 0.69
C LEU A 59 9.43 -22.98 2.14
N CYS A 60 9.11 -21.98 2.98
CA CYS A 60 9.45 -22.00 4.40
C CYS A 60 8.73 -23.14 5.14
N CYS A 61 7.46 -23.38 4.83
CA CYS A 61 6.69 -24.49 5.39
C CYS A 61 7.23 -25.85 4.94
N LEU A 62 7.59 -26.01 3.66
CA LEU A 62 8.22 -27.22 3.13
C LEU A 62 9.60 -27.48 3.76
N ALA A 63 10.39 -26.43 3.96
CA ALA A 63 11.68 -26.52 4.63
C ALA A 63 11.53 -26.95 6.10
N ASP A 64 10.53 -26.42 6.83
CA ASP A 64 10.22 -26.86 8.20
C ASP A 64 9.76 -28.32 8.23
N ILE A 65 8.88 -28.76 7.32
CA ILE A 65 8.48 -30.18 7.16
C ILE A 65 9.72 -31.09 6.99
N ARG A 66 10.62 -30.73 6.06
CA ARG A 66 11.85 -31.50 5.82
C ARG A 66 12.73 -31.52 7.07
N MET A 67 12.85 -30.41 7.79
CA MET A 67 13.62 -30.31 9.03
C MET A 67 13.03 -31.20 10.15
N LEU A 68 11.71 -31.22 10.30
CA LEU A 68 11.02 -32.06 11.29
C LEU A 68 11.19 -33.55 10.97
N ASN A 69 10.99 -33.94 9.70
CA ASN A 69 11.16 -35.33 9.28
C ASN A 69 12.60 -35.82 9.47
N LYS A 70 13.61 -34.98 9.19
CA LYS A 70 15.03 -35.30 9.46
C LYS A 70 15.33 -35.55 10.94
N ARG A 71 14.52 -35.00 11.85
CA ARG A 71 14.63 -35.18 13.30
C ARG A 71 13.77 -36.33 13.83
N GLY A 72 13.16 -37.13 12.95
CA GLY A 72 12.25 -38.21 13.33
C GLY A 72 10.88 -37.72 13.85
N ILE A 73 10.58 -36.42 13.70
CA ILE A 73 9.32 -35.84 14.15
C ILE A 73 8.32 -35.93 12.99
N MET A 74 7.31 -36.78 13.13
CA MET A 74 6.30 -36.96 12.09
C MET A 74 5.50 -35.68 11.87
N SER A 75 5.77 -34.98 10.75
CA SER A 75 5.14 -33.71 10.44
C SER A 75 3.73 -33.86 9.83
N CYS A 76 3.16 -32.75 9.37
CA CYS A 76 1.98 -32.78 8.49
C CYS A 76 2.38 -33.18 7.06
N SER A 77 1.40 -33.59 6.25
CA SER A 77 1.59 -33.82 4.81
C SER A 77 2.13 -32.57 4.11
N GLY A 78 3.00 -32.77 3.12
CA GLY A 78 3.61 -31.71 2.31
C GLY A 78 2.60 -30.82 1.61
N TRP A 79 1.42 -31.35 1.25
CA TRP A 79 0.34 -30.58 0.64
C TRP A 79 -0.10 -29.39 1.50
N PHE A 80 -0.12 -29.55 2.83
CA PHE A 80 -0.53 -28.45 3.72
C PHE A 80 0.43 -27.27 3.64
N ALA A 81 1.69 -27.47 3.23
CA ALA A 81 2.64 -26.35 3.10
C ALA A 81 2.23 -25.34 2.02
N LEU A 82 1.42 -25.73 1.03
CA LEU A 82 0.84 -24.81 0.04
C LEU A 82 -0.18 -23.85 0.65
N VAL A 83 -0.71 -24.19 1.84
CA VAL A 83 -1.61 -23.35 2.62
C VAL A 83 -0.96 -23.08 3.99
N PRO A 84 -0.01 -22.12 4.07
CA PRO A 84 0.79 -21.87 5.28
C PRO A 84 -0.02 -21.70 6.56
N THR A 85 -1.19 -21.06 6.51
CA THR A 85 -2.09 -20.89 7.66
C THR A 85 -2.57 -22.23 8.23
N VAL A 86 -3.10 -23.09 7.37
CA VAL A 86 -3.59 -24.43 7.74
C VAL A 86 -2.43 -25.30 8.24
N TYR A 87 -1.28 -25.25 7.57
CA TYR A 87 -0.09 -25.97 8.00
C TYR A 87 0.38 -25.55 9.39
N LEU A 88 0.53 -24.25 9.65
CA LEU A 88 1.00 -23.73 10.93
C LEU A 88 0.05 -24.13 12.08
N PHE A 89 -1.26 -24.06 11.84
CA PHE A 89 -2.25 -24.49 12.83
C PHE A 89 -2.11 -26.00 13.15
N LYS A 90 -2.09 -26.85 12.13
CA LYS A 90 -1.93 -28.31 12.33
C LYS A 90 -0.59 -28.67 12.96
N ARG A 91 0.48 -27.95 12.60
CA ARG A 91 1.81 -28.11 13.18
C ARG A 91 1.81 -27.79 14.69
N CYS A 92 1.22 -26.66 15.10
CA CYS A 92 1.11 -26.31 16.52
C CYS A 92 0.35 -27.38 17.32
N LEU A 93 -0.76 -27.90 16.78
CA LEU A 93 -1.53 -28.98 17.41
C LEU A 93 -0.72 -30.28 17.54
N LYS A 94 -0.09 -30.75 16.45
CA LYS A 94 0.71 -31.99 16.47
C LYS A 94 1.90 -31.91 17.41
N LEU A 95 2.58 -30.76 17.45
CA LEU A 95 3.76 -30.56 18.29
C LEU A 95 3.42 -30.08 19.71
N ARG A 96 2.13 -29.94 20.04
CA ARG A 96 1.64 -29.37 21.31
C ARG A 96 2.31 -28.03 21.66
N GLN A 97 2.56 -27.21 20.65
CA GLN A 97 3.14 -25.87 20.77
C GLN A 97 2.04 -24.80 20.84
N ASN A 98 2.39 -23.64 21.41
CA ASN A 98 1.51 -22.47 21.43
C ASN A 98 1.03 -22.12 20.00
N THR A 99 -0.27 -21.87 19.85
CA THR A 99 -0.94 -21.53 18.58
C THR A 99 -0.69 -20.08 18.13
N ALA A 100 0.03 -19.27 18.92
CA ALA A 100 0.36 -17.89 18.61
C ALA A 100 0.92 -17.69 17.18
N ILE A 101 1.77 -18.60 16.68
CA ILE A 101 2.32 -18.52 15.31
C ILE A 101 1.19 -18.56 14.25
N ALA A 102 0.20 -19.45 14.44
CA ALA A 102 -0.93 -19.57 13.53
C ALA A 102 -1.86 -18.35 13.62
N VAL A 103 -2.08 -17.81 14.83
CA VAL A 103 -2.87 -16.60 15.04
C VAL A 103 -2.21 -15.39 14.38
N VAL A 104 -0.92 -15.18 14.60
CA VAL A 104 -0.15 -14.10 13.97
C VAL A 104 -0.17 -14.23 12.44
N CYS A 105 0.01 -15.46 11.93
CA CYS A 105 -0.07 -15.73 10.50
C CYS A 105 -1.44 -15.34 9.92
N LEU A 106 -2.54 -15.64 10.63
CA LEU A 106 -3.88 -15.26 10.21
C LEU A 106 -4.05 -13.74 10.20
N ILE A 107 -3.62 -13.04 11.26
CA ILE A 107 -3.68 -11.58 11.33
C ILE A 107 -2.88 -10.94 10.20
N CYS A 108 -1.63 -11.33 10.01
CA CYS A 108 -0.78 -10.79 8.94
C CYS A 108 -1.35 -11.09 7.55
N LEU A 109 -1.91 -12.29 7.33
CA LEU A 109 -2.52 -12.63 6.06
C LEU A 109 -3.77 -11.79 5.79
N SER A 110 -4.68 -11.68 6.77
CA SER A 110 -5.89 -10.86 6.63
C SER A 110 -5.53 -9.40 6.36
N TYR A 111 -4.55 -8.86 7.10
CA TYR A 111 -4.07 -7.51 6.87
C TYR A 111 -3.43 -7.36 5.48
N GLY A 112 -2.64 -8.34 5.03
CA GLY A 112 -2.06 -8.36 3.69
C GLY A 112 -3.09 -8.43 2.57
N ILE A 113 -4.18 -9.19 2.76
CA ILE A 113 -5.26 -9.29 1.77
C ILE A 113 -6.03 -7.98 1.69
N ILE A 114 -6.38 -7.37 2.82
CA ILE A 114 -7.21 -6.15 2.83
C ILE A 114 -6.39 -4.92 2.45
N GLY A 115 -5.15 -4.83 2.93
CA GLY A 115 -4.32 -3.63 2.85
C GLY A 115 -3.42 -3.54 1.64
N ASN A 116 -3.39 -4.54 0.74
CA ASN A 116 -2.53 -4.46 -0.43
C ASN A 116 -3.01 -3.41 -1.43
N GLY A 117 -2.08 -2.92 -2.26
CA GLY A 117 -2.34 -1.87 -3.25
C GLY A 117 -3.36 -2.28 -4.31
N PHE A 118 -3.46 -3.57 -4.65
CA PHE A 118 -4.44 -4.05 -5.63
C PHE A 118 -5.87 -3.98 -5.10
N VAL A 119 -6.09 -4.41 -3.85
CA VAL A 119 -7.40 -4.31 -3.20
C VAL A 119 -7.74 -2.86 -2.94
N SER A 120 -6.77 -2.05 -2.48
CA SER A 120 -6.96 -0.62 -2.30
C SER A 120 -7.36 0.07 -3.61
N GLY A 121 -6.76 -0.33 -4.74
CA GLY A 121 -7.04 0.21 -6.05
C GLY A 121 -8.40 -0.14 -6.63
N MET A 122 -8.99 -1.28 -6.24
CA MET A 122 -10.38 -1.60 -6.59
C MET A 122 -11.39 -0.63 -5.95
N PHE A 123 -11.02 0.03 -4.86
CA PHE A 123 -11.86 0.99 -4.13
C PHE A 123 -11.47 2.45 -4.37
N VAL A 124 -10.64 2.74 -5.38
CA VAL A 124 -10.36 4.13 -5.78
C VAL A 124 -11.49 4.61 -6.68
N ASP A 125 -12.21 5.63 -6.20
CA ASP A 125 -13.25 6.34 -6.92
C ASP A 125 -12.80 7.78 -7.25
N ASP A 126 -13.61 8.47 -8.04
CA ASP A 126 -13.31 9.84 -8.49
C ASP A 126 -13.22 10.81 -7.29
N GLU A 127 -13.98 10.57 -6.22
CA GLU A 127 -13.92 11.38 -4.99
C GLU A 127 -12.57 11.22 -4.28
N ARG A 128 -12.04 9.99 -4.15
CA ARG A 128 -10.70 9.76 -3.59
C ARG A 128 -9.61 10.41 -4.42
N ILE A 129 -9.71 10.36 -5.75
CA ILE A 129 -8.74 11.01 -6.64
C ILE A 129 -8.81 12.54 -6.51
N MET A 130 -10.01 13.10 -6.48
CA MET A 130 -10.21 14.53 -6.24
C MET A 130 -9.65 14.94 -4.87
N ASN A 131 -9.91 14.16 -3.82
CA ASN A 131 -9.39 14.42 -2.48
C ASN A 131 -7.86 14.28 -2.40
N ALA A 132 -7.27 13.35 -3.15
CA ALA A 132 -5.82 13.28 -3.29
C ALA A 132 -5.27 14.58 -3.89
N VAL A 133 -5.92 15.11 -4.95
CA VAL A 133 -5.51 16.38 -5.55
C VAL A 133 -5.65 17.56 -4.61
N ARG A 134 -6.77 17.64 -3.89
CA ARG A 134 -7.03 18.70 -2.91
C ARG A 134 -5.98 18.76 -1.82
N ASN A 135 -5.52 17.59 -1.35
CA ASN A 135 -4.60 17.46 -0.22
C ASN A 135 -3.11 17.48 -0.63
N GLU A 136 -2.81 17.48 -1.93
CA GLU A 136 -1.42 17.55 -2.39
C GLU A 136 -0.76 18.90 -2.05
N SER A 137 0.57 18.87 -1.96
CA SER A 137 1.32 20.10 -1.76
C SER A 137 1.38 20.90 -3.07
N ILE A 138 1.34 22.22 -2.95
CA ILE A 138 1.40 23.10 -4.13
C ILE A 138 2.73 22.91 -4.87
N THR A 139 3.80 22.64 -4.14
CA THR A 139 5.15 22.42 -4.69
C THR A 139 5.35 21.06 -5.34
N SER A 140 4.55 20.04 -5.01
CA SER A 140 4.63 18.72 -5.66
C SER A 140 3.94 18.72 -7.02
N VAL A 141 2.90 19.54 -7.19
CA VAL A 141 2.01 19.51 -8.37
C VAL A 141 2.22 20.66 -9.36
N THR A 142 2.94 21.70 -8.94
CA THR A 142 3.22 22.89 -9.76
C THR A 142 4.72 23.12 -9.98
N GLU A 143 5.03 24.05 -10.89
CA GLU A 143 6.41 24.47 -11.19
C GLU A 143 6.98 25.46 -10.16
N LEU A 144 6.25 25.78 -9.08
CA LEU A 144 6.63 26.77 -8.05
C LEU A 144 7.67 26.24 -7.03
N LYS A 145 8.71 25.55 -7.50
CA LYS A 145 9.76 25.01 -6.62
C LYS A 145 10.59 26.14 -6.01
N GLY A 146 10.69 26.17 -4.68
CA GLY A 146 11.51 27.13 -3.93
C GLY A 146 10.74 28.35 -3.39
N GLU A 147 9.46 28.50 -3.73
CA GLU A 147 8.59 29.52 -3.14
C GLU A 147 8.12 29.09 -1.74
N LYS A 148 7.97 30.04 -0.82
CA LYS A 148 7.41 29.77 0.53
C LYS A 148 5.91 29.57 0.42
N VAL A 149 5.51 28.35 0.08
CA VAL A 149 4.10 27.98 -0.03
C VAL A 149 3.75 27.03 1.11
N SER A 150 2.78 27.42 1.93
CA SER A 150 2.26 26.62 3.04
C SER A 150 0.78 26.36 2.84
N GLY A 151 0.36 25.12 3.08
CA GLY A 151 -1.04 24.70 2.96
C GLY A 151 -1.25 23.67 1.86
N SER A 152 -2.46 23.12 1.84
CA SER A 152 -2.90 22.21 0.78
C SER A 152 -3.27 23.00 -0.48
N LEU A 153 -3.26 22.32 -1.63
CA LEU A 153 -3.72 22.90 -2.88
C LEU A 153 -5.16 23.44 -2.78
N ALA A 154 -6.04 22.72 -2.08
CA ALA A 154 -7.42 23.14 -1.88
C ALA A 154 -7.53 24.45 -1.10
N GLU A 155 -6.79 24.59 0.00
CA GLU A 155 -6.80 25.81 0.82
C GLU A 155 -6.41 27.05 0.00
N ALA A 156 -5.36 26.93 -0.82
CA ALA A 156 -4.92 28.02 -1.68
C ALA A 156 -5.97 28.38 -2.74
N ILE A 157 -6.56 27.39 -3.40
CA ILE A 157 -7.58 27.61 -4.43
C ILE A 157 -8.86 28.22 -3.84
N GLU A 158 -9.34 27.71 -2.70
CA GLU A 158 -10.54 28.22 -2.02
C GLU A 158 -10.33 29.63 -1.44
N SER A 159 -9.08 29.98 -1.12
CA SER A 159 -8.73 31.35 -0.73
C SER A 159 -8.85 32.33 -1.91
N SER A 160 -8.45 31.92 -3.10
CA SER A 160 -8.31 32.79 -4.28
C SER A 160 -9.53 32.81 -5.23
N LEU A 161 -10.29 31.71 -5.29
CA LEU A 161 -11.46 31.57 -6.15
C LEU A 161 -12.76 31.71 -5.35
N ASP A 162 -13.75 32.38 -5.94
CA ASP A 162 -15.13 32.39 -5.44
C ASP A 162 -15.84 31.11 -5.90
N ARG A 163 -16.28 30.30 -4.92
CA ARG A 163 -16.99 29.03 -5.10
C ARG A 163 -16.37 28.12 -6.18
N PRO A 164 -15.13 27.63 -5.97
CA PRO A 164 -14.48 26.75 -6.94
C PRO A 164 -15.26 25.43 -7.11
N GLU A 165 -15.54 25.09 -8.36
CA GLU A 165 -16.16 23.82 -8.74
C GLU A 165 -15.08 22.82 -9.14
N TRP A 166 -15.14 21.63 -8.54
CA TRP A 166 -14.19 20.55 -8.80
C TRP A 166 -14.90 19.45 -9.57
N THR A 167 -14.33 19.06 -10.69
CA THR A 167 -14.86 17.99 -11.54
C THR A 167 -13.77 16.99 -11.87
N VAL A 168 -14.15 15.73 -12.02
CA VAL A 168 -13.25 14.66 -12.43
C VAL A 168 -13.76 14.08 -13.73
N THR A 169 -12.87 13.93 -14.70
CA THR A 169 -13.15 13.24 -15.95
C THR A 169 -12.25 12.04 -16.11
N ALA A 170 -12.81 10.98 -16.65
CA ALA A 170 -12.19 9.67 -16.77
C ALA A 170 -11.88 9.35 -18.23
N ASN A 171 -10.61 9.07 -18.55
CA ASN A 171 -10.20 8.55 -19.84
C ASN A 171 -9.23 7.36 -19.64
N GLY A 172 -9.78 6.15 -19.51
CA GLY A 172 -9.01 4.95 -19.16
C GLY A 172 -8.37 5.06 -17.77
N ASP A 173 -7.06 4.82 -17.71
CA ASP A 173 -6.22 4.92 -16.50
C ASP A 173 -5.85 6.38 -16.15
N VAL A 174 -6.20 7.33 -17.03
CA VAL A 174 -5.98 8.76 -16.82
C VAL A 174 -7.25 9.37 -16.24
N ARG A 175 -7.07 10.11 -15.15
CA ARG A 175 -8.10 10.91 -14.50
C ARG A 175 -7.66 12.37 -14.54
N THR A 176 -8.53 13.21 -15.05
CA THR A 176 -8.28 14.64 -15.15
C THR A 176 -9.16 15.36 -14.14
N VAL A 177 -8.55 16.00 -13.17
CA VAL A 177 -9.22 16.78 -12.13
C VAL A 177 -9.15 18.24 -12.54
N THR A 178 -10.31 18.82 -12.84
CA THR A 178 -10.43 20.22 -13.24
C THR A 178 -11.06 20.99 -12.11
N VAL A 179 -10.45 22.11 -11.74
CA VAL A 179 -11.03 23.06 -10.81
C VAL A 179 -11.22 24.40 -11.50
N SER A 180 -12.45 24.89 -11.47
CA SER A 180 -12.84 26.13 -12.16
C SER A 180 -13.57 27.07 -11.22
N GLY A 181 -13.29 28.36 -11.31
CA GLY A 181 -13.95 29.38 -10.51
C GLY A 181 -13.63 30.77 -10.98
N LYS A 182 -14.33 31.77 -10.45
CA LYS A 182 -14.00 33.18 -10.70
C LYS A 182 -13.00 33.66 -9.66
N THR A 183 -12.03 34.46 -10.08
CA THR A 183 -11.10 35.09 -9.14
C THR A 183 -11.84 36.11 -8.27
N LYS A 184 -11.57 36.10 -6.95
CA LYS A 184 -12.17 37.09 -6.04
C LYS A 184 -11.71 38.53 -6.34
N SER A 185 -10.51 38.68 -6.90
CA SER A 185 -9.87 39.99 -7.14
C SER A 185 -10.24 40.65 -8.47
N GLY A 186 -10.74 39.90 -9.45
CA GLY A 186 -10.93 40.42 -10.82
C GLY A 186 -12.10 39.86 -11.61
N GLY A 187 -12.83 38.87 -11.09
CA GLY A 187 -13.98 38.27 -11.78
C GLY A 187 -13.65 37.42 -13.00
N GLU A 188 -12.37 37.33 -13.38
CA GLU A 188 -11.85 36.47 -14.46
C GLU A 188 -12.16 35.00 -14.17
N GLN A 189 -12.52 34.24 -15.21
CA GLN A 189 -12.75 32.80 -15.07
C GLN A 189 -11.43 32.06 -15.21
N VAL A 190 -11.04 31.34 -14.16
CA VAL A 190 -9.82 30.53 -14.14
C VAL A 190 -10.19 29.07 -14.07
N SER A 191 -9.44 28.22 -14.78
CA SER A 191 -9.51 26.77 -14.61
C SER A 191 -8.12 26.14 -14.56
N LEU A 192 -7.89 25.29 -13.56
CA LEU A 192 -6.66 24.50 -13.41
C LEU A 192 -6.98 23.04 -13.71
N VAL A 193 -6.19 22.42 -14.58
CA VAL A 193 -6.42 21.04 -15.03
C VAL A 193 -5.24 20.18 -14.56
N PHE A 194 -5.52 19.28 -13.63
CA PHE A 194 -4.57 18.34 -13.07
C PHE A 194 -4.72 16.99 -13.73
N LYS A 195 -3.61 16.43 -14.21
CA LYS A 195 -3.55 15.07 -14.73
C LYS A 195 -3.07 14.14 -13.63
N VAL A 196 -3.89 13.15 -13.33
CA VAL A 196 -3.60 12.07 -12.38
C VAL A 196 -3.63 10.74 -13.14
N THR A 197 -2.50 10.05 -13.18
CA THR A 197 -2.41 8.72 -13.79
C THR A 197 -2.40 7.67 -12.69
N TYR A 198 -3.42 6.81 -12.70
CA TYR A 198 -3.60 5.74 -11.71
C TYR A 198 -3.60 4.39 -12.42
N ASP A 199 -2.60 3.54 -12.14
CA ASP A 199 -2.41 2.27 -12.88
C ASP A 199 -3.25 1.10 -12.33
N GLY A 200 -4.23 1.39 -11.47
CA GLY A 200 -5.02 0.40 -10.72
C GLY A 200 -4.35 -0.08 -9.43
N TYR A 201 -3.18 0.47 -9.09
CA TYR A 201 -2.39 0.05 -7.95
C TYR A 201 -1.83 1.27 -7.18
N THR A 202 -1.13 2.18 -7.87
CA THR A 202 -0.55 3.40 -7.28
C THR A 202 -0.71 4.61 -8.19
N TYR A 203 -0.58 5.80 -7.62
CA TYR A 203 -0.47 7.03 -8.40
C TYR A 203 0.91 7.09 -9.05
N THR A 204 0.95 7.11 -10.38
CA THR A 204 2.20 7.09 -11.16
C THR A 204 2.60 8.49 -11.62
N GLU A 205 1.62 9.34 -11.86
CA GLU A 205 1.84 10.72 -12.28
C GLU A 205 0.81 11.61 -11.61
N PHE A 206 1.30 12.72 -11.06
CA PHE A 206 0.50 13.79 -10.51
C PHE A 206 1.09 15.10 -10.99
N LYS A 207 0.40 15.83 -11.90
CA LYS A 207 0.91 17.10 -12.43
C LYS A 207 -0.19 18.08 -12.83
N LEU A 208 0.10 19.37 -12.71
CA LEU A 208 -0.68 20.42 -13.37
C LEU A 208 -0.40 20.39 -14.87
N GLU A 209 -1.40 20.00 -15.66
CA GLU A 209 -1.30 19.88 -17.12
C GLU A 209 -1.62 21.21 -17.80
N LYS A 210 -2.72 21.87 -17.43
CA LYS A 210 -3.16 23.11 -18.07
C LYS A 210 -3.61 24.16 -17.06
N VAL A 211 -3.44 25.42 -17.47
CA VAL A 211 -3.96 26.60 -16.78
C VAL A 211 -4.71 27.43 -17.81
N LEU A 212 -6.00 27.67 -17.56
CA LEU A 212 -6.87 28.42 -18.44
C LEU A 212 -7.29 29.72 -17.76
N ARG A 213 -7.22 30.84 -18.48
CA ARG A 213 -7.86 32.12 -18.15
C ARG A 213 -8.83 32.45 -19.27
N ASP A 214 -10.11 32.62 -18.94
CA ASP A 214 -11.20 32.89 -19.89
C ASP A 214 -11.19 31.96 -21.12
N ASN A 215 -11.03 30.65 -20.86
CA ASN A 215 -10.90 29.57 -21.85
C ASN A 215 -9.64 29.61 -22.75
N SER A 216 -8.70 30.50 -22.49
CA SER A 216 -7.40 30.55 -23.18
C SER A 216 -6.32 29.88 -22.34
N GLU A 217 -5.56 28.96 -22.96
CA GLU A 217 -4.45 28.26 -22.32
C GLU A 217 -3.25 29.20 -22.14
N LEU A 218 -2.74 29.27 -20.92
CA LEU A 218 -1.58 30.08 -20.57
C LEU A 218 -0.32 29.23 -20.59
N GLU A 219 0.74 29.78 -21.20
CA GLU A 219 2.06 29.17 -21.28
C GLU A 219 3.14 30.09 -20.68
N GLY A 220 4.33 29.54 -20.46
CA GLY A 220 5.51 30.33 -20.10
C GLY A 220 5.37 31.15 -18.80
N ASP A 221 5.73 32.42 -18.87
CA ASP A 221 5.79 33.32 -17.71
C ASP A 221 4.39 33.74 -17.23
N ASP A 222 3.42 33.93 -18.13
CA ASP A 222 2.03 34.27 -17.80
C ASP A 222 1.37 33.17 -16.95
N ARG A 223 1.66 31.91 -17.27
CA ARG A 223 1.22 30.74 -16.48
C ARG A 223 1.79 30.80 -15.06
N LYS A 224 3.08 31.10 -14.92
CA LYS A 224 3.75 31.15 -13.60
C LYS A 224 3.24 32.32 -12.77
N GLU A 225 3.04 33.48 -13.37
CA GLU A 225 2.55 34.67 -12.69
C GLU A 225 1.14 34.45 -12.13
N LEU A 226 0.23 33.88 -12.93
CA LEU A 226 -1.11 33.53 -12.46
C LEU A 226 -1.06 32.47 -11.34
N LEU A 227 -0.21 31.44 -11.46
CA LEU A 227 -0.06 30.43 -10.40
C LEU A 227 0.46 31.04 -9.10
N LYS A 228 1.41 31.98 -9.16
CA LYS A 228 1.87 32.69 -7.96
C LYS A 228 0.73 33.50 -7.35
N ALA A 229 -0.02 34.25 -8.16
CA ALA A 229 -1.13 35.06 -7.68
C ALA A 229 -2.26 34.23 -7.04
N LEU A 230 -2.51 33.02 -7.56
CA LEU A 230 -3.57 32.14 -7.06
C LEU A 230 -3.14 31.27 -5.88
N LEU A 231 -1.88 30.83 -5.84
CA LEU A 231 -1.44 29.74 -4.97
C LEU A 231 -0.48 30.17 -3.87
N ILE A 232 0.10 31.37 -3.98
CA ILE A 232 0.93 31.97 -2.94
C ILE A 232 0.09 33.07 -2.31
N SER A 233 -0.43 32.82 -1.11
CA SER A 233 -0.99 33.90 -0.30
C SER A 233 0.12 34.89 -0.01
N ASN A 234 -0.02 36.13 -0.47
CA ASN A 234 0.75 37.22 0.11
C ASN A 234 0.26 37.38 1.56
N PRO A 235 1.12 37.20 2.58
CA PRO A 235 0.74 37.46 3.97
C PRO A 235 0.53 38.95 4.28
N ASP A 236 0.66 39.83 3.28
CA ASP A 236 0.50 41.28 3.42
C ASP A 236 -0.80 41.74 2.75
N GLY A 237 -1.88 41.58 3.50
CA GLY A 237 -3.19 42.21 3.32
C GLY A 237 -3.86 42.37 4.69
#